data_AF-A0A1G4R2S2-F1
#
_entry.id   AF-A0A1G4R2S2-F1
#
_cell.length_a   1.000
_cell.length_b   1.000
_cell.length_c   1.000
_cell.angle_alpha   90.00
_cell.angle_beta   90.00
_cell.angle_gamma   90.00
#
_symmetry.space_group_name_H-M   'P 1'
#
loop_
_entity.id
_entity.type
_entity.pdbx_description
1 polymer ?
#
loop_
_entity_poly.entity_id
_entity_poly.type
_entity_poly.pdbx_seq_one_letter_code
_entity_poly.pdbx_strand_id
1 'polypeptide(L)'
;MIWKIIIEILILWVIYAAYMAKLVYKRGPVGGIFFYPKVMQDRVIELGLITEKELKLRRNLAYISLIAWMLIVPFVMIVMINGARSYWDCCWQFYVLFLGAEFFDWLVIDTLWVAVSDWWIIPGTEDLNDTWHSVNVKKWKMVRLIPFSIPLAAVVGGLYWIVGRLCG
;
A
#
# COMPACT_ATOMS: atom_id res chain seq x y z
N MET A 1 -19.64 16.30 3.65
CA MET A 1 -19.15 14.97 3.20
C MET A 1 -17.80 15.09 2.49
N ILE A 2 -17.69 15.84 1.40
CA ILE A 2 -16.43 15.97 0.61
C ILE A 2 -15.21 16.35 1.48
N TRP A 3 -15.30 17.39 2.31
CA TRP A 3 -14.19 17.79 3.19
C TRP A 3 -13.75 16.70 4.18
N LYS A 4 -14.68 15.86 4.66
CA LYS A 4 -14.35 14.73 5.53
C LYS A 4 -13.52 13.70 4.77
N ILE A 5 -13.96 13.33 3.57
CA ILE A 5 -13.25 12.38 2.69
C ILE A 5 -11.84 12.89 2.36
N ILE A 6 -11.68 14.19 2.07
CA ILE A 6 -10.36 14.78 1.84
C ILE A 6 -9.45 14.62 3.06
N ILE A 7 -9.95 14.94 4.26
CA ILE A 7 -9.19 14.79 5.52
C ILE A 7 -8.84 13.31 5.77
N GLU A 8 -9.77 12.39 5.55
CA GLU A 8 -9.57 10.95 5.70
C GLU A 8 -8.47 10.43 4.75
N ILE A 9 -8.47 10.88 3.49
CA ILE A 9 -7.41 10.56 2.53
C ILE A 9 -6.05 11.08 3.02
N LEU A 10 -5.98 12.32 3.52
CA LEU A 10 -4.73 12.88 4.06
C LEU A 10 -4.25 12.09 5.29
N ILE A 11 -5.15 11.62 6.15
CA ILE A 11 -4.81 10.75 7.28
C ILE A 11 -4.25 9.42 6.78
N LEU A 12 -4.88 8.80 5.77
CA LEU A 12 -4.38 7.57 5.15
C LEU A 12 -2.98 7.76 4.56
N TRP A 13 -2.68 8.91 3.95
CA TRP A 13 -1.34 9.22 3.44
C TRP A 13 -0.31 9.30 4.56
N VAL A 14 -0.62 9.96 5.67
CA VAL A 14 0.27 10.05 6.83
C VAL A 14 0.53 8.67 7.44
N ILE A 15 -0.53 7.86 7.59
CA ILE A 15 -0.41 6.48 8.09
C ILE A 15 0.46 5.63 7.14
N TYR A 16 0.23 5.73 5.83
CA TYR A 16 1.00 4.99 4.82
C TYR A 16 2.48 5.39 4.84
N ALA A 17 2.77 6.69 4.88
CA ALA A 17 4.13 7.21 4.96
C ALA A 17 4.86 6.74 6.23
N ALA A 18 4.18 6.82 7.38
CA ALA A 18 4.72 6.35 8.66
C ALA A 18 4.96 4.83 8.65
N TYR A 19 4.05 4.07 8.05
CA TYR A 19 4.18 2.63 7.87
C TYR A 19 5.40 2.27 7.02
N MET A 20 5.55 2.91 5.85
CA MET A 20 6.69 2.68 4.97
C MET A 20 8.01 3.07 5.62
N ALA A 21 8.07 4.23 6.28
CA ALA A 21 9.25 4.65 7.03
C ALA A 21 9.64 3.62 8.11
N LYS A 22 8.66 3.10 8.86
CA LYS A 22 8.89 2.07 9.89
C LYS A 22 9.43 0.77 9.31
N LEU A 23 8.92 0.33 8.15
CA LEU A 23 9.39 -0.91 7.49
C LEU A 23 10.88 -0.86 7.19
N VAL A 24 11.35 0.28 6.71
CA VAL A 24 12.72 0.44 6.22
C VAL A 24 13.68 1.05 7.24
N TYR A 25 13.18 1.60 8.35
CA TYR A 25 13.95 2.33 9.37
C TYR A 25 15.23 1.62 9.82
N LYS A 26 15.18 0.29 10.06
CA LYS A 26 16.32 -0.45 10.62
C LYS A 26 17.32 -0.99 9.59
N ARG A 27 16.89 -1.23 8.35
CA ARG A 27 17.68 -1.94 7.33
C ARG A 27 17.74 -1.21 5.99
N GLY A 28 17.26 0.03 5.96
CA GLY A 28 17.13 0.80 4.73
C GLY A 28 16.37 0.01 3.65
N PRO A 29 16.82 0.09 2.39
CA PRO A 29 16.19 -0.58 1.25
C PRO A 29 16.11 -2.11 1.39
N VAL A 30 17.12 -2.74 2.01
CA VAL A 30 17.12 -4.19 2.30
C VAL A 30 15.94 -4.58 3.19
N GLY A 31 15.48 -3.67 4.06
CA GLY A 31 14.30 -3.86 4.90
C GLY A 31 13.01 -4.05 4.10
N GLY A 32 12.92 -3.46 2.90
CA GLY A 32 11.77 -3.55 2.00
C GLY A 32 12.03 -4.38 0.72
N ILE A 33 13.08 -5.21 0.70
CA ILE A 33 13.48 -5.98 -0.48
C ILE A 33 12.37 -6.90 -1.02
N PHE A 34 11.39 -7.28 -0.21
CA PHE A 34 10.24 -8.08 -0.65
C PHE A 34 9.28 -7.36 -1.62
N PHE A 35 9.40 -6.03 -1.76
CA PHE A 35 8.70 -5.27 -2.80
C PHE A 35 9.40 -5.35 -4.16
N TYR A 36 10.68 -5.70 -4.19
CA TYR A 36 11.50 -5.70 -5.41
C TYR A 36 11.17 -6.93 -6.28
N PRO A 37 11.50 -6.90 -7.57
CA PRO A 37 11.45 -8.08 -8.43
C PRO A 37 12.27 -9.25 -7.85
N LYS A 38 11.83 -10.47 -8.15
CA LYS A 38 12.46 -11.69 -7.63
C LYS A 38 13.98 -11.76 -7.92
N VAL A 39 14.41 -11.33 -9.11
CA VAL A 39 15.84 -11.30 -9.48
C VAL A 39 16.69 -10.45 -8.53
N MET A 40 16.16 -9.33 -8.04
CA MET A 40 16.84 -8.50 -7.03
C MET A 40 16.80 -9.15 -5.65
N GLN A 41 15.69 -9.80 -5.29
CA GLN A 41 15.59 -10.56 -4.04
C GLN A 41 16.66 -11.66 -3.98
N ASP A 42 16.80 -12.43 -5.06
CA ASP A 42 17.78 -13.51 -5.17
C ASP A 42 19.21 -12.96 -5.08
N ARG A 43 19.53 -11.86 -5.79
CA ARG A 43 20.85 -11.19 -5.71
C ARG A 43 21.18 -10.72 -4.29
N VAL A 44 20.23 -10.11 -3.58
CA VAL A 44 20.47 -9.62 -2.21
C VAL A 44 20.67 -10.78 -1.22
N ILE A 45 20.08 -11.95 -1.48
CA ILE A 45 20.36 -13.19 -0.74
C ILE A 45 21.77 -13.71 -1.04
N GLU A 46 22.18 -13.73 -2.32
CA GLU A 46 23.54 -14.13 -2.73
C GLU A 46 24.62 -13.24 -2.14
N LEU A 47 24.37 -11.93 -2.04
CA LEU A 47 25.24 -10.96 -1.36
C LEU A 47 25.28 -11.12 0.16
N GLY A 48 24.49 -12.03 0.74
CA GLY A 48 24.46 -12.30 2.18
C GLY A 48 23.81 -11.18 3.02
N LEU A 49 23.12 -10.22 2.38
CA LEU A 49 22.50 -9.07 3.06
C LEU A 49 21.21 -9.45 3.80
N ILE A 50 20.55 -10.53 3.36
CA ILE A 50 19.37 -11.10 4.02
C ILE A 50 19.29 -12.62 3.76
N THR A 51 18.72 -13.36 4.70
CA THR A 51 18.42 -14.79 4.48
C THR A 51 17.03 -14.98 3.86
N GLU A 52 16.83 -16.05 3.11
CA GLU A 52 15.50 -16.38 2.54
C GLU A 52 14.42 -16.51 3.63
N LYS A 53 14.77 -17.10 4.79
CA LYS A 53 13.86 -17.23 5.94
C LYS A 53 13.47 -15.86 6.50
N GLU A 54 14.44 -14.96 6.66
CA GLU A 54 14.17 -13.61 7.13
C GLU A 54 13.31 -12.83 6.13
N LEU A 55 13.61 -12.95 4.83
CA LEU A 55 12.85 -12.33 3.76
C LEU A 55 11.37 -12.74 3.79
N LYS A 56 11.09 -14.05 3.86
CA LYS A 56 9.72 -14.58 3.92
C LYS A 56 8.97 -14.07 5.15
N LEU A 57 9.62 -14.06 6.32
CA LEU A 57 9.02 -13.56 7.55
C LEU A 57 8.66 -12.08 7.43
N ARG A 58 9.60 -11.24 6.97
CA ARG A 58 9.38 -9.80 6.77
C ARG A 58 8.26 -9.53 5.78
N ARG A 59 8.27 -10.21 4.64
CA ARG A 59 7.24 -10.10 3.61
C ARG A 59 5.85 -10.39 4.17
N ASN A 60 5.70 -11.51 4.89
CA ASN A 60 4.41 -11.91 5.42
C ASN A 60 3.91 -10.91 6.47
N LEU A 61 4.77 -10.49 7.41
CA LEU A 61 4.40 -9.49 8.41
C LEU A 61 4.04 -8.15 7.77
N ALA A 62 4.78 -7.72 6.75
CA ALA A 62 4.49 -6.51 6.01
C ALA A 62 3.13 -6.61 5.31
N TYR A 63 2.90 -7.60 4.46
CA TYR A 63 1.63 -7.69 3.74
C TYR A 63 0.42 -7.92 4.65
N ILE A 64 0.55 -8.74 5.71
CA ILE A 64 -0.54 -8.94 6.68
C ILE A 64 -0.87 -7.60 7.38
N SER A 65 0.13 -6.88 7.85
CA SER A 65 -0.09 -5.58 8.49
C SER A 65 -0.66 -4.55 7.52
N LEU A 66 -0.16 -4.51 6.28
CA LEU A 66 -0.63 -3.61 5.22
C LEU A 66 -2.12 -3.83 4.92
N ILE A 67 -2.50 -5.08 4.66
CA ILE A 67 -3.90 -5.45 4.40
C ILE A 67 -4.77 -5.14 5.62
N ALA A 68 -4.31 -5.47 6.83
CA ALA A 68 -5.08 -5.25 8.04
C ALA A 68 -5.42 -3.77 8.23
N TRP A 69 -4.45 -2.85 8.17
CA TRP A 69 -4.75 -1.44 8.38
C TRP A 69 -5.54 -0.84 7.20
N MET A 70 -5.28 -1.29 5.96
CA MET A 70 -6.01 -0.85 4.77
C MET A 70 -7.49 -1.28 4.79
N LEU A 71 -7.85 -2.29 5.59
CA LEU A 71 -9.25 -2.69 5.83
C LEU A 71 -9.82 -2.10 7.13
N ILE A 72 -9.04 -1.98 8.20
CA ILE A 72 -9.56 -1.54 9.50
C ILE A 72 -9.74 -0.02 9.55
N VAL A 73 -8.79 0.75 9.03
CA VAL A 73 -8.85 2.22 9.12
C VAL A 73 -10.01 2.78 8.29
N PRO A 74 -10.22 2.36 7.01
CA PRO A 74 -11.39 2.81 6.26
C PRO A 74 -12.70 2.32 6.87
N PHE A 75 -12.75 1.12 7.47
CA PHE A 75 -13.95 0.67 8.20
C PHE A 75 -14.34 1.65 9.31
N VAL A 76 -13.36 2.04 10.15
CA VAL A 76 -13.57 3.01 11.23
C VAL A 76 -14.10 4.33 10.68
N MET A 77 -13.45 4.87 9.64
CA MET A 77 -13.84 6.12 8.99
C MET A 77 -15.27 6.05 8.43
N ILE A 78 -15.58 5.01 7.67
CA ILE A 78 -16.84 4.89 6.93
C ILE A 78 -18.01 4.56 7.86
N VAL A 79 -17.86 3.55 8.70
CA VAL A 79 -18.98 3.01 9.49
C VAL A 79 -19.12 3.74 10.82
N MET A 80 -18.01 4.00 11.52
CA MET A 80 -18.06 4.57 12.88
C MET A 80 -18.05 6.10 12.89
N ILE A 81 -17.27 6.75 12.02
CA ILE A 81 -17.15 8.21 11.97
C ILE A 81 -18.18 8.84 11.02
N ASN A 82 -18.30 8.31 9.80
CA ASN A 82 -19.23 8.82 8.79
C ASN A 82 -20.64 8.26 8.93
N GLY A 83 -20.81 7.18 9.70
CA GLY A 83 -22.12 6.59 10.00
C GLY A 83 -22.79 5.94 8.79
N ALA A 84 -22.02 5.43 7.82
CA ALA A 84 -22.58 4.76 6.65
C ALA A 84 -23.37 3.50 7.06
N ARG A 85 -24.64 3.42 6.65
CA ARG A 85 -25.54 2.28 6.95
C ARG A 85 -26.10 1.58 5.71
N SER A 86 -25.97 2.20 4.53
CA SER A 86 -26.35 1.56 3.26
C SER A 86 -25.16 0.81 2.66
N TYR A 87 -25.44 -0.25 1.90
CA TYR A 87 -24.42 -1.00 1.16
C TYR A 87 -23.65 -0.07 0.20
N TRP A 88 -24.39 0.76 -0.53
CA TRP A 88 -23.83 1.69 -1.49
C TRP A 88 -22.88 2.68 -0.82
N ASP A 89 -23.26 3.24 0.32
CA ASP A 89 -22.41 4.19 1.06
C ASP A 89 -21.10 3.59 1.52
N CYS A 90 -21.12 2.32 1.93
CA CYS A 90 -19.91 1.62 2.31
C CYS A 90 -19.00 1.36 1.08
N CYS A 91 -19.59 1.00 -0.06
CA CYS A 91 -18.84 0.70 -1.27
C CYS A 91 -18.17 1.93 -1.87
N TRP A 92 -18.91 3.02 -2.11
CA TRP A 92 -18.34 4.18 -2.78
C TRP A 92 -17.33 4.90 -1.89
N GLN A 93 -17.56 4.99 -0.58
CA GLN A 93 -16.59 5.61 0.33
C GLN A 93 -15.31 4.80 0.39
N PHE A 94 -15.40 3.47 0.49
CA PHE A 94 -14.20 2.62 0.47
C PHE A 94 -13.45 2.77 -0.85
N TYR A 95 -14.15 2.76 -1.99
CA TYR A 95 -13.54 2.96 -3.31
C TYR A 95 -12.74 4.27 -3.38
N VAL A 96 -13.33 5.38 -2.92
CA VAL A 96 -12.68 6.70 -2.95
C VAL A 96 -11.48 6.75 -1.98
N LEU A 97 -11.61 6.24 -0.76
CA LEU A 97 -10.52 6.20 0.21
C LEU A 97 -9.37 5.31 -0.26
N PHE A 98 -9.69 4.13 -0.83
CA PHE A 98 -8.71 3.20 -1.39
C PHE A 98 -7.95 3.83 -2.55
N LEU A 99 -8.64 4.42 -3.53
CA LEU A 99 -7.98 5.13 -4.63
C LEU A 99 -7.17 6.33 -4.15
N GLY A 100 -7.66 7.05 -3.14
CA GLY A 100 -6.91 8.14 -2.51
C GLY A 100 -5.59 7.68 -1.91
N ALA A 101 -5.59 6.57 -1.16
CA ALA A 101 -4.37 5.98 -0.59
C ALA A 101 -3.41 5.48 -1.67
N GLU A 102 -3.93 4.79 -2.69
CA GLU A 102 -3.14 4.23 -3.79
C GLU A 102 -2.57 5.31 -4.72
N PHE A 103 -3.25 6.45 -4.83
CA PHE A 103 -2.70 7.62 -5.53
C PHE A 103 -1.42 8.13 -4.86
N PHE A 104 -1.42 8.20 -3.53
CA PHE A 104 -0.22 8.58 -2.77
C PHE A 104 0.89 7.54 -2.93
N ASP A 105 0.56 6.26 -2.83
CA ASP A 105 1.55 5.21 -3.04
C ASP A 105 2.15 5.29 -4.45
N TRP A 106 1.33 5.37 -5.49
CA TRP A 106 1.81 5.48 -6.87
C TRP A 106 2.67 6.73 -7.11
N LEU A 107 2.22 7.90 -6.66
CA LEU A 107 2.89 9.16 -6.94
C LEU A 107 4.12 9.36 -6.04
N VAL A 108 3.93 9.27 -4.73
CA VAL A 108 4.96 9.66 -3.76
C VAL A 108 5.91 8.50 -3.48
N ILE A 109 5.39 7.31 -3.23
CA ILE A 109 6.22 6.18 -2.82
C ILE A 109 6.87 5.51 -4.04
N ASP A 110 6.07 5.00 -4.97
CA ASP A 110 6.54 4.29 -6.16
C ASP A 110 7.30 5.18 -7.14
N THR A 111 6.83 6.41 -7.37
CA THR A 111 7.45 7.28 -8.39
C THR A 111 8.52 8.16 -7.78
N LEU A 112 8.18 9.05 -6.85
CA LEU A 112 9.14 10.03 -6.32
C LEU A 112 10.23 9.39 -5.45
N TRP A 113 9.85 8.51 -4.52
CA TRP A 113 10.82 7.92 -3.60
C TRP A 113 11.53 6.70 -4.20
N VAL A 114 10.82 5.76 -4.82
CA VAL A 114 11.42 4.53 -5.37
C VAL A 114 12.06 4.75 -6.73
N ALA A 115 11.36 5.34 -7.70
CA ALA A 115 11.84 5.40 -9.08
C ALA A 115 12.72 6.62 -9.40
N VAL A 116 12.50 7.76 -8.74
CA VAL A 116 13.24 9.01 -9.03
C VAL A 116 14.44 9.21 -8.10
N SER A 117 14.37 8.74 -6.85
CA SER A 117 15.47 8.89 -5.90
C SER A 117 16.38 7.68 -5.85
N ASP A 118 17.66 7.89 -5.53
CA ASP A 118 18.64 6.81 -5.36
C ASP A 118 18.49 6.06 -4.02
N TRP A 119 17.56 6.49 -3.15
CA TRP A 119 17.46 5.99 -1.78
C TRP A 119 17.21 4.48 -1.71
N TRP A 120 16.44 3.95 -2.66
CA TRP A 120 16.10 2.52 -2.73
C TRP A 120 17.14 1.70 -3.53
N ILE A 121 18.24 2.28 -4.00
CA ILE A 121 19.28 1.50 -4.68
C ILE A 121 20.06 0.70 -3.61
N ILE A 122 20.17 -0.62 -3.81
CA ILE A 122 20.96 -1.48 -2.94
C ILE A 122 22.33 -1.68 -3.60
N PRO A 123 23.43 -1.44 -2.88
CA PRO A 123 24.76 -1.69 -3.41
C PRO A 123 24.93 -3.14 -3.89
N GLY A 124 25.40 -3.34 -5.13
CA GLY A 124 25.55 -4.65 -5.76
C GLY A 124 24.34 -5.11 -6.58
N THR A 125 23.34 -4.24 -6.79
CA THR A 125 22.16 -4.49 -7.65
C THR A 125 21.94 -3.41 -8.70
N GLU A 126 22.90 -2.51 -8.90
CA GLU A 126 22.79 -1.36 -9.81
C GLU A 126 22.52 -1.78 -11.26
N ASP A 127 23.05 -2.94 -11.66
CA ASP A 127 22.83 -3.57 -12.97
C ASP A 127 21.36 -3.92 -13.24
N LEU A 128 20.54 -4.02 -12.19
CA LEU A 128 19.15 -4.43 -12.27
C LEU A 128 18.18 -3.24 -12.14
N ASN A 129 18.65 -2.02 -11.89
CA ASN A 129 17.82 -0.87 -11.51
C ASN A 129 16.60 -0.65 -12.44
N ASP A 130 16.76 -0.83 -13.75
CA ASP A 130 15.66 -0.65 -14.74
C ASP A 130 14.47 -1.57 -14.51
N THR A 131 14.65 -2.68 -13.79
CA THR A 131 13.58 -3.64 -13.48
C THR A 131 12.61 -3.15 -12.39
N TRP A 132 13.00 -2.15 -11.59
CA TRP A 132 12.21 -1.66 -10.45
C TRP A 132 12.19 -0.13 -10.33
N HIS A 133 13.34 0.52 -10.48
CA HIS A 133 13.57 1.96 -10.32
C HIS A 133 13.32 2.72 -11.62
N SER A 134 12.21 2.41 -12.29
CA SER A 134 11.86 3.02 -13.57
C SER A 134 10.47 3.63 -13.53
N VAL A 135 10.38 4.93 -13.78
CA VAL A 135 9.09 5.66 -13.90
C VAL A 135 8.21 5.02 -14.97
N ASN A 136 8.81 4.48 -16.03
CA ASN A 136 8.07 3.78 -17.08
C ASN A 136 7.40 2.49 -16.60
N VAL A 137 8.01 1.79 -15.64
CA VAL A 137 7.42 0.60 -15.01
C VAL A 137 6.23 0.99 -14.12
N LYS A 138 6.29 2.15 -13.46
CA LYS A 138 5.26 2.61 -12.51
C LYS A 138 4.09 3.37 -13.15
N LYS A 139 4.27 4.00 -14.32
CA LYS A 139 3.29 4.97 -14.89
C LYS A 139 1.87 4.43 -15.10
N TRP A 140 1.71 3.14 -15.38
CA TRP A 140 0.40 2.55 -15.67
C TRP A 140 -0.30 1.94 -14.45
N LYS A 141 0.32 1.97 -13.26
CA LYS A 141 -0.22 1.34 -12.05
C LYS A 141 -1.63 1.86 -11.73
N MET A 142 -1.80 3.17 -11.61
CA MET A 142 -3.11 3.76 -11.25
C MET A 142 -4.18 3.52 -12.30
N VAL A 143 -3.85 3.64 -13.59
CA VAL A 143 -4.79 3.40 -14.69
C VAL A 143 -5.33 1.96 -14.65
N ARG A 144 -4.48 0.98 -14.34
CA ARG A 144 -4.88 -0.43 -14.18
C ARG A 144 -5.66 -0.67 -12.90
N LEU A 145 -5.36 0.09 -11.84
CA LEU A 145 -5.97 -0.09 -10.52
C LEU A 145 -7.42 0.40 -10.46
N ILE A 146 -7.74 1.50 -11.13
CA ILE A 146 -9.10 2.10 -11.15
C ILE A 146 -10.20 1.08 -11.49
N PRO A 147 -10.15 0.34 -12.62
CA PRO A 147 -11.18 -0.67 -12.92
C PRO A 147 -11.09 -1.89 -12.00
N PHE A 148 -9.88 -2.26 -11.56
CA PHE A 148 -9.67 -3.42 -10.69
C PHE A 148 -10.21 -3.20 -9.26
N SER A 149 -10.24 -1.95 -8.79
CA SER A 149 -10.71 -1.61 -7.44
C SER A 149 -12.23 -1.59 -7.31
N ILE A 150 -12.99 -1.57 -8.41
CA ILE A 150 -14.46 -1.63 -8.40
C ILE A 150 -14.98 -2.92 -7.74
N PRO A 151 -14.61 -4.14 -8.20
CA PRO A 151 -15.06 -5.37 -7.55
C PRO A 151 -14.53 -5.50 -6.11
N LEU A 152 -13.31 -5.03 -5.85
CA LEU A 152 -12.76 -4.99 -4.49
C LEU A 152 -13.63 -4.14 -3.57
N ALA A 153 -14.02 -2.95 -4.02
CA ALA A 153 -14.87 -2.05 -3.24
C ALA A 153 -16.28 -2.60 -3.03
N ALA A 154 -16.84 -3.30 -4.02
CA ALA A 154 -18.12 -3.98 -3.87
C ALA A 154 -18.08 -5.07 -2.78
N VAL A 155 -16.99 -5.85 -2.73
CA VAL A 155 -16.78 -6.91 -1.72
C VAL A 155 -16.53 -6.30 -0.33
N VAL A 156 -15.55 -5.40 -0.22
CA VAL A 156 -15.15 -4.82 1.07
C VAL A 156 -16.26 -3.92 1.63
N GLY A 157 -16.90 -3.10 0.80
CA GLY A 157 -18.06 -2.30 1.20
C GLY A 157 -19.23 -3.18 1.67
N GLY A 158 -19.43 -4.35 1.06
CA GLY A 158 -20.38 -5.35 1.54
C GLY A 158 -20.05 -5.88 2.93
N LEU A 159 -18.78 -6.20 3.18
CA LEU A 159 -18.30 -6.62 4.50
C LEU A 159 -18.53 -5.51 5.54
N TYR A 160 -18.18 -4.27 5.21
CA TYR A 160 -18.38 -3.13 6.11
C TYR A 160 -19.85 -2.90 6.44
N TRP A 161 -20.73 -3.03 5.45
CA TRP A 161 -22.16 -2.90 5.64
C TRP A 161 -22.72 -4.00 6.56
N ILE A 162 -22.31 -5.26 6.38
CA ILE A 162 -22.73 -6.39 7.23
C ILE A 162 -22.25 -6.17 8.66
N VAL A 163 -20.95 -5.91 8.85
CA VAL A 163 -20.37 -5.70 10.18
C VAL A 163 -20.96 -4.46 10.85
N GLY A 164 -21.16 -3.39 10.09
CA GLY A 164 -21.75 -2.15 10.59
C GLY A 164 -23.19 -2.29 11.07
N ARG A 165 -23.94 -3.30 10.60
CA ARG A 165 -25.27 -3.66 11.12
C ARG A 165 -25.22 -4.51 12.39
N LEU A 166 -24.11 -5.19 12.64
CA LEU A 166 -23.93 -5.99 13.86
C LEU A 166 -23.45 -5.13 15.04
N CYS A 167 -22.80 -4.00 14.75
CA CYS A 167 -22.20 -3.11 15.74
C CYS A 167 -23.08 -1.91 16.15
N GLY A 168 -24.29 -1.76 15.59
CA GLY A 168 -25.20 -0.65 15.88
C GLY A 168 -26.65 -1.12 15.93
#